data_AF-A0A8J6DQ02-F1
#
_entry.id   AF-A0A8J6DQ02-F1
#
_cell.length_a   1.000
_cell.length_b   1.000
_cell.length_c   1.000
_cell.angle_alpha   90.00
_cell.angle_beta   90.00
_cell.angle_gamma   90.00
#
_symmetry.space_group_name_H-M   'P 1'
#
loop_
_entity.id
_entity.type
_entity.pdbx_description
1 polymer ?
#
loop_
_entity_poly.entity_id
_entity_poly.type
_entity_poly.pdbx_seq_one_letter_code
_entity_poly.pdbx_strand_id
1 'polypeptide(L)'
;MKAFLILGLLLFAITVQGKVFERCELARTLKRSGMDGFRGLYCKMTSLKLFSVQRGLSVTHKALVHGSMKAFLILGLLLFAITVQGKVFERCELARTLKRSGMDGFRGVSLANWMCLAKWESGYNTRATNYNPGSRSTDYGIFQINSRYWCNDGKTPRAVNACGISCNALLQDDITQAIRCAKRVVSDPQGIRA
;
A
#
# COMPACT_ATOMS: atom_id res chain seq x y z
N MET A 1 -29.99 11.69 20.38
CA MET A 1 -28.76 12.45 20.06
C MET A 1 -27.47 11.80 20.59
N LYS A 2 -27.45 11.21 21.79
CA LYS A 2 -26.23 10.56 22.34
C LYS A 2 -25.71 9.34 21.54
N ALA A 3 -26.58 8.58 20.89
CA ALA A 3 -26.19 7.42 20.07
C ALA A 3 -25.42 7.79 18.78
N PHE A 4 -25.67 8.98 18.21
CA PHE A 4 -24.97 9.45 17.01
C PHE A 4 -23.54 9.91 17.31
N LEU A 5 -23.28 10.43 18.52
CA LEU A 5 -21.93 10.74 18.97
C LEU A 5 -21.09 9.47 19.18
N ILE A 6 -21.67 8.40 19.73
CA ILE A 6 -20.96 7.14 19.98
C ILE A 6 -20.65 6.42 18.65
N LEU A 7 -21.59 6.41 17.70
CA LEU A 7 -21.36 5.87 16.36
C LEU A 7 -20.35 6.72 15.58
N GLY A 8 -20.38 8.04 15.74
CA GLY A 8 -19.38 8.97 15.18
C GLY A 8 -17.99 8.75 15.78
N LEU A 9 -17.87 8.55 17.09
CA LEU A 9 -16.61 8.24 17.78
C LEU A 9 -16.08 6.85 17.43
N LEU A 10 -16.95 5.85 17.23
CA LEU A 10 -16.56 4.52 16.76
C LEU A 10 -16.11 4.53 15.29
N LEU A 11 -16.78 5.29 14.41
CA LEU A 11 -16.34 5.49 13.02
C LEU A 11 -15.04 6.30 12.94
N PHE A 12 -14.85 7.27 13.84
CA PHE A 12 -13.57 7.97 14.00
C PHE A 12 -12.48 7.01 14.52
N ALA A 13 -12.80 6.11 15.46
CA ALA A 13 -11.86 5.11 15.95
C ALA A 13 -11.48 4.07 14.88
N ILE A 14 -12.44 3.66 14.04
CA ILE A 14 -12.21 2.73 12.92
C ILE A 14 -11.39 3.38 11.79
N THR A 15 -11.58 4.68 11.51
CA THR A 15 -10.77 5.41 10.53
C THR A 15 -9.37 5.77 11.05
N VAL A 16 -9.14 5.75 12.36
CA VAL A 16 -7.83 6.00 12.98
C VAL A 16 -6.94 4.75 13.07
N GLN A 17 -7.48 3.53 12.88
CA GLN A 17 -6.66 2.31 12.78
C GLN A 17 -5.86 2.18 11.46
N GLY A 18 -5.89 3.19 10.59
CA GLY A 18 -5.03 3.28 9.41
C GLY A 18 -3.69 4.00 9.63
N LYS A 19 -3.46 4.61 10.80
CA LYS A 19 -2.11 5.08 11.16
C LYS A 19 -1.37 3.93 11.83
N VAL A 20 -0.63 3.19 11.02
CA VAL A 20 0.63 2.60 11.47
C VAL A 20 1.54 3.78 11.83
N PHE A 21 1.35 4.29 13.04
CA PHE A 21 2.32 5.13 13.72
C PHE A 21 3.29 4.19 14.46
N GLU A 22 4.56 4.57 14.47
CA GLU A 22 5.74 3.91 15.08
C GLU A 22 6.40 2.79 14.22
N ARG A 23 7.65 2.90 13.76
CA ARG A 23 8.87 3.24 14.53
C ARG A 23 9.97 3.95 13.70
N CYS A 24 9.73 5.17 13.20
CA CYS A 24 10.84 6.00 12.69
C CYS A 24 10.79 7.47 13.14
N GLU A 25 9.68 7.94 13.70
CA GLU A 25 9.61 9.33 14.17
C GLU A 25 10.37 9.52 15.48
N LEU A 26 10.38 8.52 16.38
CA LEU A 26 11.17 8.57 17.61
C LEU A 26 12.69 8.46 17.35
N ALA A 27 13.11 7.71 16.34
CA ALA A 27 14.53 7.60 15.95
C ALA A 27 15.06 8.91 15.33
N ARG A 28 14.21 9.69 14.66
CA ARG A 28 14.56 11.05 14.18
C ARG A 28 14.61 12.07 15.30
N THR A 29 13.76 11.94 16.32
CA THR A 29 13.80 12.80 17.51
C THR A 29 15.04 12.53 18.35
N LEU A 30 15.40 11.26 18.58
CA LEU A 30 16.58 10.88 19.36
C LEU A 30 17.91 11.26 18.68
N LYS A 31 17.98 11.20 17.34
CA LYS A 31 19.16 11.64 16.58
C LYS A 31 19.37 13.17 16.61
N ARG A 32 18.30 13.95 16.84
CA ARG A 32 18.40 15.41 17.04
C ARG A 32 18.83 15.81 18.46
N SER A 33 18.81 14.88 19.42
CA SER A 33 19.12 15.15 20.83
C SER A 33 20.48 14.62 21.30
N GLY A 34 21.31 14.02 20.44
CA GLY A 34 22.70 13.69 20.76
C GLY A 34 22.92 12.59 21.80
N MET A 35 22.03 11.59 21.89
CA MET A 35 22.11 10.49 22.86
C MET A 35 22.43 9.16 22.17
N ASP A 36 23.68 8.96 21.75
CA ASP A 36 24.13 7.77 21.00
C ASP A 36 24.40 6.52 21.88
N GLY A 37 24.17 6.60 23.19
CA GLY A 37 24.58 5.58 24.19
C GLY A 37 23.63 4.41 24.44
N PHE A 38 22.42 4.35 23.85
CA PHE A 38 21.39 3.34 24.23
C PHE A 38 20.98 2.37 23.11
N ARG A 39 21.94 1.88 22.32
CA ARG A 39 21.69 0.88 21.25
C ARG A 39 21.24 -0.52 21.72
N GLY A 40 21.09 -0.77 23.03
CA GLY A 40 21.05 -2.13 23.58
C GLY A 40 19.74 -2.67 24.16
N LEU A 41 18.66 -1.90 24.40
CA LEU A 41 17.62 -2.36 25.35
C LEU A 41 16.17 -2.57 24.88
N TYR A 42 15.79 -2.36 23.62
CA TYR A 42 14.37 -2.48 23.22
C TYR A 42 14.10 -3.45 22.06
N CYS A 43 14.91 -4.50 21.94
CA CYS A 43 14.65 -5.65 21.07
C CYS A 43 14.09 -6.87 21.85
N LYS A 44 13.24 -6.64 22.86
CA LYS A 44 12.74 -7.75 23.70
C LYS A 44 11.34 -7.50 24.28
N MET A 45 10.32 -7.53 23.42
CA MET A 45 8.89 -7.76 23.74
C MET A 45 8.10 -7.56 22.44
N THR A 46 7.23 -8.45 21.96
CA THR A 46 6.61 -9.63 22.56
C THR A 46 6.11 -10.50 21.40
N SER A 47 6.49 -11.76 21.41
CA SER A 47 5.74 -12.82 20.74
C SER A 47 4.38 -12.93 21.43
N LEU A 48 3.28 -12.77 20.70
CA LEU A 48 1.99 -13.31 21.10
C LEU A 48 1.21 -13.71 19.85
N LYS A 49 1.26 -15.02 19.58
CA LYS A 49 0.19 -15.71 18.88
C LYS A 49 -1.08 -15.57 19.72
N LEU A 50 -2.19 -15.18 19.11
CA LEU A 50 -3.50 -15.62 19.57
C LEU A 50 -4.16 -16.41 18.45
N PHE A 51 -4.09 -17.73 18.60
CA PHE A 51 -5.01 -18.68 17.97
C PHE A 51 -6.20 -18.86 18.91
N SER A 52 -7.36 -19.12 18.30
CA SER A 52 -8.59 -19.71 18.87
C SER A 52 -9.50 -18.80 19.69
N VAL A 53 -10.70 -18.53 19.14
CA VAL A 53 -11.94 -19.14 19.68
C VAL A 53 -12.80 -19.62 18.52
N GLN A 54 -13.03 -20.93 18.51
CA GLN A 54 -13.96 -21.66 17.67
C GLN A 54 -15.42 -21.47 18.12
N ARG A 55 -16.31 -21.56 17.12
CA ARG A 55 -17.66 -22.17 17.14
C ARG A 55 -18.76 -21.51 17.96
N GLY A 56 -19.85 -21.25 17.23
CA GLY A 56 -21.18 -21.61 17.67
C GLY A 56 -22.13 -20.44 17.90
N LEU A 57 -22.83 -20.02 16.84
CA LEU A 57 -24.22 -19.60 17.01
C LEU A 57 -25.00 -19.80 15.72
N SER A 58 -25.65 -20.96 15.63
CA SER A 58 -26.86 -21.13 14.84
C SER A 58 -27.96 -20.33 15.54
N VAL A 59 -28.31 -19.15 15.02
CA VAL A 59 -29.59 -18.51 15.33
C VAL A 59 -30.44 -18.55 14.07
N THR A 60 -31.52 -19.29 14.20
CA THR A 60 -32.57 -19.56 13.25
C THR A 60 -33.00 -18.35 12.42
N HIS A 61 -32.96 -18.52 11.10
CA HIS A 61 -33.76 -17.80 10.11
C HIS A 61 -35.24 -17.82 10.55
N LYS A 62 -35.76 -16.72 11.10
CA LYS A 62 -37.18 -16.37 11.13
C LYS A 62 -37.36 -14.95 11.67
N ALA A 63 -37.18 -13.98 10.78
CA ALA A 63 -37.88 -12.70 10.85
C ALA A 63 -37.94 -12.16 9.42
N LEU A 64 -38.90 -12.72 8.70
CA LEU A 64 -39.38 -12.26 7.41
C LEU A 64 -39.77 -10.77 7.54
N VAL A 65 -39.01 -9.92 6.84
CA VAL A 65 -39.49 -8.69 6.18
C VAL A 65 -40.24 -7.68 7.09
N HIS A 66 -39.48 -6.80 7.72
CA HIS A 66 -39.91 -5.41 7.99
C HIS A 66 -38.87 -4.47 7.36
N GLY A 67 -39.09 -4.10 6.09
CA GLY A 67 -38.35 -3.08 5.34
C GLY A 67 -38.56 -1.68 5.96
N SER A 68 -37.84 -0.61 5.57
CA SER A 68 -37.30 -0.35 4.23
C SER A 68 -36.26 0.78 4.23
N MET A 69 -35.36 0.87 5.23
CA MET A 69 -34.26 1.87 5.20
C MET A 69 -33.00 1.42 5.93
N LYS A 70 -33.15 0.77 7.10
CA LYS A 70 -32.02 0.27 7.88
C LYS A 70 -31.30 -0.89 7.21
N ALA A 71 -32.02 -1.75 6.49
CA ALA A 71 -31.43 -2.86 5.74
C ALA A 71 -30.54 -2.37 4.58
N PHE A 72 -30.94 -1.32 3.86
CA PHE A 72 -30.12 -0.69 2.82
C PHE A 72 -28.90 0.04 3.40
N LEU A 73 -29.02 0.65 4.59
CA LEU A 73 -27.89 1.27 5.28
C LEU A 73 -26.88 0.22 5.78
N ILE A 74 -27.35 -0.90 6.33
CA ILE A 74 -26.48 -2.01 6.79
C ILE A 74 -25.83 -2.71 5.59
N LEU A 75 -26.59 -2.96 4.51
CA LEU A 75 -26.07 -3.53 3.26
C LEU A 75 -25.08 -2.57 2.59
N GLY A 76 -25.37 -1.27 2.57
CA GLY A 76 -24.48 -0.23 2.06
C GLY A 76 -23.18 -0.12 2.87
N LEU A 77 -23.26 -0.21 4.20
CA LEU A 77 -22.09 -0.20 5.09
C LEU A 77 -21.22 -1.46 4.93
N LEU A 78 -21.85 -2.63 4.74
CA LEU A 78 -21.16 -3.90 4.45
C LEU A 78 -20.49 -3.89 3.07
N LEU A 79 -21.12 -3.30 2.05
CA LEU A 79 -20.56 -3.15 0.70
C LEU A 79 -19.43 -2.10 0.65
N PHE A 80 -19.45 -1.10 1.52
CA PHE A 80 -18.39 -0.08 1.62
C PHE A 80 -17.13 -0.57 2.36
N ALA A 81 -17.21 -1.74 3.02
CA ALA A 81 -16.12 -2.32 3.80
C ALA A 81 -15.12 -3.13 2.96
N ILE A 82 -15.15 -3.04 1.62
CA ILE A 82 -14.01 -3.48 0.81
C ILE A 82 -12.91 -2.44 0.99
N THR A 83 -12.26 -2.47 2.16
CA THR A 83 -10.95 -1.86 2.32
C THR A 83 -10.05 -2.62 1.37
N VAL A 84 -9.77 -2.05 0.20
CA VAL A 84 -8.65 -2.51 -0.61
C VAL A 84 -7.43 -2.21 0.27
N GLN A 85 -6.91 -3.19 0.99
CA GLN A 85 -5.63 -3.09 1.68
C GLN A 85 -4.53 -3.28 0.63
N GLY A 86 -3.40 -2.60 0.79
CA GLY A 86 -2.28 -2.76 -0.13
C GLY A 86 -1.51 -4.02 0.16
N LYS A 87 -1.22 -4.80 -0.87
CA LYS A 87 -0.31 -5.92 -0.74
C LYS A 87 1.12 -5.45 -0.47
N VAL A 88 1.70 -5.94 0.62
CA VAL A 88 3.14 -5.89 0.87
C VAL A 88 3.70 -7.26 0.55
N PHE A 89 4.51 -7.37 -0.51
CA PHE A 89 5.08 -8.65 -0.90
C PHE A 89 6.15 -9.12 0.09
N GLU A 90 6.22 -10.43 0.33
CA GLU A 90 7.43 -11.02 0.88
C GLU A 90 8.57 -11.03 -0.15
N ARG A 91 9.81 -10.95 0.32
CA ARG A 91 11.00 -10.88 -0.55
C ARG A 91 11.06 -12.01 -1.60
N CYS A 92 10.89 -13.26 -1.16
CA CYS A 92 10.97 -14.42 -2.05
C CYS A 92 9.71 -14.59 -2.92
N GLU A 93 8.57 -14.06 -2.48
CA GLU A 93 7.35 -14.03 -3.28
C GLU A 93 7.54 -13.07 -4.48
N LEU A 94 7.96 -11.84 -4.21
CA LEU A 94 8.21 -10.84 -5.25
C LEU A 94 9.26 -11.33 -6.24
N ALA A 95 10.39 -11.86 -5.76
CA ALA A 95 11.46 -12.37 -6.63
C ALA A 95 10.96 -13.44 -7.61
N ARG A 96 10.13 -14.38 -7.14
CA ARG A 96 9.51 -15.41 -8.00
C ARG A 96 8.52 -14.81 -8.99
N THR A 97 7.76 -13.80 -8.59
CA THR A 97 6.82 -13.09 -9.48
C THR A 97 7.59 -12.36 -10.58
N LEU A 98 8.58 -11.53 -10.22
CA LEU A 98 9.40 -10.79 -11.19
C LEU A 98 10.16 -11.71 -12.15
N LYS A 99 10.73 -12.81 -11.64
CA LYS A 99 11.40 -13.80 -12.50
C LYS A 99 10.44 -14.43 -13.50
N ARG A 100 9.25 -14.86 -13.06
CA ARG A 100 8.21 -15.43 -13.94
C ARG A 100 7.69 -14.43 -14.97
N SER A 101 7.68 -13.14 -14.64
CA SER A 101 7.32 -12.07 -15.58
C SER A 101 8.47 -11.64 -16.50
N GLY A 102 9.60 -12.35 -16.51
CA GLY A 102 10.74 -12.08 -17.39
C GLY A 102 11.42 -10.74 -17.10
N MET A 103 11.57 -10.39 -15.82
CA MET A 103 12.34 -9.21 -15.39
C MET A 103 13.82 -9.51 -15.22
N ASP A 104 14.18 -10.78 -14.96
CA ASP A 104 15.58 -11.18 -14.77
C ASP A 104 16.36 -11.07 -16.09
N GLY A 105 17.34 -10.16 -16.14
CA GLY A 105 18.14 -9.87 -17.33
C GLY A 105 17.46 -8.94 -18.34
N PHE A 106 16.25 -8.44 -18.05
CA PHE A 106 15.55 -7.54 -18.97
C PHE A 106 16.37 -6.25 -19.19
N ARG A 107 16.74 -5.98 -20.44
CA ARG A 107 17.63 -4.85 -20.82
C ARG A 107 18.95 -4.85 -20.01
N GLY A 108 19.46 -6.03 -19.64
CA GLY A 108 20.69 -6.17 -18.84
C GLY A 108 20.52 -5.91 -17.33
N VAL A 109 19.29 -5.68 -16.85
CA VAL A 109 19.01 -5.48 -15.42
C VAL A 109 18.77 -6.83 -14.75
N SER A 110 19.64 -7.22 -13.81
CA SER A 110 19.49 -8.47 -13.06
C SER A 110 18.27 -8.46 -12.13
N LEU A 111 17.73 -9.64 -11.80
CA LEU A 111 16.66 -9.76 -10.81
C LEU A 111 17.01 -9.11 -9.46
N ALA A 112 18.27 -9.20 -9.05
CA ALA A 112 18.75 -8.60 -7.80
C ALA A 112 18.61 -7.06 -7.81
N ASN A 113 18.87 -6.41 -8.95
CA ASN A 113 18.69 -4.96 -9.08
C ASN A 113 17.21 -4.57 -8.97
N TRP A 114 16.30 -5.31 -9.60
CA TRP A 114 14.86 -5.08 -9.47
C TRP A 114 14.36 -5.26 -8.03
N MET A 115 14.86 -6.29 -7.33
CA MET A 115 14.55 -6.52 -5.93
C MET A 115 15.08 -5.40 -5.02
N CYS A 116 16.29 -4.91 -5.30
CA CYS A 116 16.89 -3.78 -4.59
C CYS A 116 16.05 -2.51 -4.77
N LEU A 117 15.69 -2.18 -6.01
CA LEU A 117 14.83 -1.05 -6.35
C LEU A 117 13.51 -1.13 -5.57
N ALA A 118 12.74 -2.21 -5.72
CA ALA A 118 11.45 -2.36 -5.05
C ALA A 118 11.56 -2.29 -3.51
N LYS A 119 12.69 -2.74 -2.92
CA LYS A 119 12.92 -2.67 -1.47
C LYS A 119 13.10 -1.23 -0.99
N TRP A 120 13.85 -0.42 -1.72
CA TRP A 120 14.22 0.94 -1.31
C TRP A 120 13.17 1.97 -1.69
N GLU A 121 12.47 1.76 -2.80
CA GLU A 121 11.41 2.65 -3.28
C GLU A 121 10.14 2.53 -2.43
N SER A 122 9.66 1.31 -2.19
CA SER A 122 8.34 1.10 -1.60
C SER A 122 8.32 0.16 -0.40
N GLY A 123 9.44 -0.50 -0.08
CA GLY A 123 9.44 -1.60 0.88
C GLY A 123 8.57 -2.77 0.45
N TYR A 124 8.46 -3.00 -0.87
CA TYR A 124 7.60 -4.01 -1.50
C TYR A 124 6.09 -3.77 -1.39
N ASN A 125 5.66 -2.55 -1.02
CA ASN A 125 4.25 -2.19 -0.89
C ASN A 125 3.67 -1.71 -2.23
N THR A 126 2.66 -2.42 -2.74
CA THR A 126 1.98 -2.06 -4.01
C THR A 126 1.20 -0.76 -3.94
N ARG A 127 0.85 -0.26 -2.75
CA ARG A 127 0.11 0.99 -2.57
C ARG A 127 0.94 2.16 -2.08
N ALA A 128 2.26 2.03 -2.08
CA ALA A 128 3.14 3.13 -1.74
C ALA A 128 2.88 4.32 -2.68
N THR A 129 2.70 5.51 -2.12
CA THR A 129 2.65 6.75 -2.88
C THR A 129 3.52 7.81 -2.20
N ASN A 130 4.21 8.61 -3.00
CA ASN A 130 5.05 9.70 -2.51
C ASN A 130 4.77 10.96 -3.34
N TYR A 131 4.32 12.04 -2.69
CA TYR A 131 4.05 13.30 -3.37
C TYR A 131 5.32 14.15 -3.43
N ASN A 132 5.61 14.71 -4.61
CA ASN A 132 6.78 15.53 -4.89
C ASN A 132 6.36 17.01 -5.09
N PRO A 133 6.49 17.88 -4.05
CA PRO A 133 5.97 19.25 -4.12
C PRO A 133 6.62 20.09 -5.21
N GLY A 134 7.93 19.94 -5.43
CA GLY A 134 8.68 20.75 -6.41
C GLY A 134 8.21 20.54 -7.85
N SER A 135 7.84 19.30 -8.20
CA SER A 135 7.30 18.96 -9.52
C SER A 135 5.77 18.82 -9.53
N ARG A 136 5.09 18.95 -8.37
CA ARG A 136 3.64 18.67 -8.25
C ARG A 136 3.25 17.33 -8.90
N SER A 137 4.12 16.34 -8.77
CA SER A 137 3.91 14.98 -9.28
C SER A 137 3.83 13.99 -8.12
N THR A 138 3.44 12.76 -8.38
CA THR A 138 3.37 11.70 -7.36
C THR A 138 4.00 10.43 -7.91
N ASP A 139 4.73 9.71 -7.07
CA ASP A 139 5.27 8.38 -7.37
C ASP A 139 4.28 7.30 -6.93
N TYR A 140 4.11 6.27 -7.75
CA TYR A 140 3.08 5.25 -7.55
C TYR A 140 3.62 3.83 -7.51
N GLY A 141 3.15 3.10 -6.51
CA GLY A 141 3.22 1.66 -6.41
C GLY A 141 4.59 1.11 -6.09
N ILE A 142 4.75 -0.19 -6.35
CA ILE A 142 5.91 -0.97 -5.88
C ILE A 142 7.26 -0.47 -6.44
N PHE A 143 7.25 0.16 -7.61
CA PHE A 143 8.43 0.72 -8.28
C PHE A 143 8.49 2.25 -8.24
N GLN A 144 7.59 2.92 -7.49
CA GLN A 144 7.53 4.37 -7.37
C GLN A 144 7.58 5.10 -8.73
N ILE A 145 6.74 4.65 -9.67
CA ILE A 145 6.70 5.21 -11.03
C ILE A 145 6.03 6.59 -11.00
N ASN A 146 6.74 7.61 -11.48
CA ASN A 146 6.32 9.01 -11.38
C ASN A 146 5.25 9.42 -12.42
N SER A 147 4.21 10.13 -11.97
CA SER A 147 3.10 10.64 -12.79
C SER A 147 3.46 11.75 -13.77
N ARG A 148 4.63 12.39 -13.65
CA ARG A 148 5.05 13.40 -14.63
C ARG A 148 5.32 12.79 -16.00
N TYR A 149 5.77 11.54 -16.04
CA TYR A 149 6.30 10.93 -17.27
C TYR A 149 5.56 9.67 -17.70
N TRP A 150 5.12 8.85 -16.75
CA TRP A 150 4.83 7.45 -17.05
C TRP A 150 3.35 7.11 -17.02
N CYS A 151 2.59 7.70 -16.11
CA CYS A 151 1.17 7.41 -15.90
C CYS A 151 0.35 8.69 -15.71
N ASN A 152 -0.96 8.61 -15.95
CA ASN A 152 -1.87 9.74 -15.73
C ASN A 152 -2.61 9.62 -14.40
N ASP A 153 -2.48 10.65 -13.54
CA ASP A 153 -3.21 10.78 -12.28
C ASP A 153 -4.30 11.87 -12.28
N GLY A 154 -4.48 12.56 -13.43
CA GLY A 154 -5.47 13.62 -13.61
C GLY A 154 -5.16 14.94 -12.91
N LYS A 155 -4.04 15.06 -12.19
CA LYS A 155 -3.70 16.25 -11.38
C LYS A 155 -2.28 16.76 -11.60
N THR A 156 -1.38 15.95 -12.16
CA THR A 156 0.01 16.36 -12.42
C THR A 156 0.08 17.30 -13.63
N PRO A 157 0.57 18.55 -13.47
CA PRO A 157 0.59 19.53 -14.54
C PRO A 157 1.65 19.19 -15.59
N ARG A 158 1.30 19.35 -16.88
CA ARG A 158 2.18 19.07 -18.04
C ARG A 158 2.78 17.65 -18.00
N ALA A 159 2.01 16.69 -17.51
CA ALA A 159 2.40 15.29 -17.50
C ALA A 159 2.35 14.70 -18.91
N VAL A 160 3.26 13.76 -19.17
CA VAL A 160 3.13 12.80 -20.26
C VAL A 160 2.75 11.43 -19.70
N ASN A 161 2.16 10.58 -20.52
CA ASN A 161 1.67 9.26 -20.12
C ASN A 161 2.32 8.18 -20.99
N ALA A 162 3.64 8.03 -20.88
CA ALA A 162 4.40 7.16 -21.78
C ALA A 162 4.02 5.67 -21.66
N CYS A 163 3.45 5.23 -20.53
CA CYS A 163 2.92 3.87 -20.39
C CYS A 163 1.45 3.75 -20.83
N GLY A 164 0.74 4.84 -21.11
CA GLY A 164 -0.64 4.81 -21.57
C GLY A 164 -1.65 4.30 -20.54
N ILE A 165 -1.39 4.50 -19.24
CA ILE A 165 -2.20 3.94 -18.14
C ILE A 165 -2.60 5.00 -17.11
N SER A 166 -3.67 4.73 -16.36
CA SER A 166 -3.94 5.46 -15.11
C SER A 166 -2.94 5.07 -14.03
N CYS A 167 -2.48 6.02 -13.22
CA CYS A 167 -1.60 5.73 -12.09
C CYS A 167 -2.26 4.79 -11.06
N ASN A 168 -3.60 4.71 -11.01
CA ASN A 168 -4.30 3.73 -10.16
C ASN A 168 -4.05 2.27 -10.57
N ALA A 169 -3.68 2.01 -11.82
CA ALA A 169 -3.31 0.67 -12.28
C ALA A 169 -1.98 0.20 -11.66
N LEU A 170 -1.16 1.12 -11.15
CA LEU A 170 0.11 0.83 -10.48
C LEU A 170 -0.07 0.49 -8.99
N LEU A 171 -1.27 0.73 -8.44
CA LEU A 171 -1.62 0.53 -7.03
C LEU A 171 -2.34 -0.80 -6.75
N GLN A 172 -2.44 -1.67 -7.77
CA GLN A 172 -3.11 -2.96 -7.66
C GLN A 172 -2.21 -4.01 -7.02
N ASP A 173 -2.80 -5.00 -6.35
CA ASP A 173 -2.06 -6.14 -5.79
C ASP A 173 -1.45 -7.02 -6.88
N ASP A 174 -2.12 -7.10 -8.03
CA ASP A 174 -1.55 -7.62 -9.28
C ASP A 174 -0.63 -6.57 -9.89
N ILE A 175 0.68 -6.83 -9.83
CA ILE A 175 1.73 -5.93 -10.32
C ILE A 175 2.00 -6.06 -11.83
N THR A 176 1.16 -6.77 -12.59
CA THR A 176 1.36 -6.96 -14.05
C THR A 176 1.49 -5.63 -14.80
N GLN A 177 0.64 -4.65 -14.49
CA GLN A 177 0.69 -3.33 -15.12
C GLN A 177 1.93 -2.53 -14.67
N ALA A 178 2.31 -2.64 -13.40
CA ALA A 178 3.53 -2.02 -12.88
C ALA A 178 4.79 -2.59 -13.54
N ILE A 179 4.85 -3.92 -13.74
CA ILE A 179 5.95 -4.60 -14.45
C ILE A 179 6.01 -4.13 -15.91
N ARG A 180 4.87 -4.07 -16.61
CA ARG A 180 4.84 -3.61 -18.01
C ARG A 180 5.34 -2.17 -18.12
N CYS A 181 4.92 -1.29 -17.23
CA CYS A 181 5.36 0.10 -17.24
C CYS A 181 6.85 0.23 -16.86
N ALA A 182 7.34 -0.50 -15.85
CA ALA A 182 8.77 -0.52 -15.50
C ALA A 182 9.65 -0.99 -16.67
N LYS A 183 9.21 -2.00 -17.44
CA LYS A 183 9.89 -2.42 -18.68
C LYS A 183 9.94 -1.31 -19.73
N ARG A 184 8.88 -0.51 -19.84
CA ARG A 184 8.87 0.68 -20.70
C ARG A 184 9.86 1.73 -20.19
N VAL A 185 9.90 2.01 -18.88
CA VAL A 185 10.86 2.96 -18.27
C VAL A 185 12.30 2.59 -18.63
N VAL A 186 12.73 1.38 -18.32
CA VAL A 186 14.14 0.97 -18.54
C VAL A 186 14.49 0.74 -20.01
N SER A 187 13.53 0.89 -20.92
CA SER A 187 13.80 0.91 -22.36
C SER A 187 14.17 2.31 -22.87
N ASP A 188 14.01 3.37 -22.06
CA ASP A 188 14.54 4.69 -22.37
C ASP A 188 16.07 4.74 -22.13
N PRO A 189 16.80 5.73 -22.71
CA PRO A 189 18.27 5.78 -22.67
C PRO A 189 18.90 5.77 -21.27
N GLN A 190 18.18 6.24 -20.24
CA GLN A 190 18.66 6.21 -18.85
C GLN A 190 18.64 4.80 -18.24
N GLY A 191 17.89 3.87 -18.82
CA GLY A 191 17.77 2.51 -18.33
C GLY A 191 17.23 2.46 -16.89
N ILE A 192 17.87 1.65 -16.04
CA ILE A 192 17.50 1.51 -14.62
C ILE A 192 17.89 2.72 -13.75
N ARG A 193 18.56 3.73 -14.31
CA ARG A 193 18.93 4.97 -13.61
C ARG A 193 17.87 6.08 -13.72
N ALA A 194 16.79 5.81 -14.44
CA ALA A 194 15.64 6.70 -14.57
C ALA A 194 14.95 6.94 -13.22
#